data_AF-A0A843RZ47-F1
#
_entry.id   AF-A0A843RZ47-F1
#
_cell.length_a   1.000
_cell.length_b   1.000
_cell.length_c   1.000
_cell.angle_alpha   90.00
_cell.angle_beta   90.00
_cell.angle_gamma   90.00
#
_symmetry.space_group_name_H-M   'P 1'
#
loop_
_entity.id
_entity.type
_entity.pdbx_description
1 polymer ?
#
loop_
_entity_poly.entity_id
_entity_poly.type
_entity_poly.pdbx_seq_one_letter_code
_entity_poly.pdbx_strand_id
1 'polypeptide(L)' 'MANRLALESPLIRASSISAVDYPDLVRQYQVTGVPKTIVNGHGEILGALPEAQYVEQILAGLEAS' A
#
# COMPACT_ATOMS: atom_id res chain seq x y z
N MET A 1 6.20 5.60 1.98
CA MET A 1 7.04 4.91 0.98
C MET A 1 6.37 4.88 -0.38
N ALA A 2 5.14 4.38 -0.53
CA ALA A 2 4.41 4.33 -1.82
C ALA A 2 4.52 5.60 -2.69
N ASN A 3 4.25 6.79 -2.14
CA ASN A 3 4.34 8.04 -2.92
C ASN A 3 5.76 8.35 -3.42
N ARG A 4 6.81 7.96 -2.70
CA ARG A 4 8.20 8.10 -3.17
C ARG A 4 8.42 7.23 -4.39
N LEU A 5 8.00 5.97 -4.34
CA LEU A 5 8.12 5.06 -5.48
C LEU A 5 7.31 5.53 -6.71
N ALA A 6 6.14 6.13 -6.48
CA ALA A 6 5.33 6.74 -7.55
C ALA A 6 5.97 7.99 -8.17
N LEU A 7 6.80 8.71 -7.42
CA LEU A 7 7.57 9.84 -7.95
C LEU A 7 8.75 9.36 -8.82
N GLU A 8 9.40 8.27 -8.42
CA GLU A 8 10.58 7.72 -9.11
C GLU A 8 10.23 6.89 -10.35
N SER A 9 9.02 6.31 -10.41
CA SER A 9 8.61 5.43 -11.51
C SER A 9 7.24 5.80 -12.07
N PRO A 10 7.15 6.12 -13.38
CA PRO A 10 5.86 6.44 -14.01
C PRO A 10 4.92 5.23 -14.11
N LEU A 11 5.43 4.01 -13.85
CA LEU A 11 4.64 2.79 -13.80
C LEU A 11 3.87 2.62 -12.48
N ILE A 12 4.20 3.42 -11.46
CA ILE A 12 3.60 3.30 -10.13
C ILE A 12 2.67 4.49 -9.89
N ARG A 13 1.45 4.20 -9.47
CA ARG A 13 0.51 5.19 -8.95
C ARG A 13 0.27 4.92 -7.47
N ALA A 14 0.36 5.96 -6.66
CA ALA A 14 0.11 5.87 -5.24
C ALA A 14 -0.78 7.05 -4.79
N SER A 15 -1.67 6.76 -3.86
CA SER A 15 -2.43 7.76 -3.12
C SER A 15 -2.40 7.38 -1.65
N SER A 16 -2.33 8.39 -0.78
CA SER A 16 -2.42 8.23 0.67
C SER A 16 -3.69 8.92 1.14
N ILE A 17 -4.52 8.18 1.85
CA ILE A 17 -5.79 8.66 2.39
C ILE A 17 -5.81 8.50 3.91
N SER A 18 -6.61 9.32 4.59
CA SER A 18 -6.85 9.20 6.02
C SER A 18 -7.83 8.08 6.30
N ALA A 19 -7.48 7.14 7.18
CA ALA A 19 -8.41 6.08 7.58
C ALA A 19 -9.70 6.63 8.22
N VAL A 20 -9.62 7.79 8.88
CA VAL A 20 -10.76 8.44 9.53
C VAL A 20 -11.79 8.94 8.51
N ASP A 21 -11.32 9.42 7.36
CA ASP A 21 -12.20 10.02 6.34
C ASP A 21 -12.80 8.97 5.39
N TYR A 22 -12.27 7.74 5.40
CA TYR A 22 -12.68 6.65 4.49
C TYR A 22 -13.02 5.36 5.26
N PRO A 23 -14.04 5.38 6.14
CA PRO A 23 -14.39 4.22 6.97
C PRO A 23 -14.83 2.99 6.17
N ASP A 24 -15.37 3.18 4.97
CA ASP A 24 -15.76 2.06 4.09
C ASP A 24 -14.54 1.29 3.57
N LEU A 25 -13.47 2.01 3.21
CA LEU A 25 -12.21 1.39 2.79
C LEU A 25 -11.50 0.71 3.96
N VAL A 26 -11.61 1.26 5.17
CA VAL A 26 -11.13 0.62 6.41
C VAL A 26 -11.79 -0.75 6.60
N ARG A 27 -13.12 -0.83 6.43
CA ARG A 27 -13.86 -2.09 6.53
C ARG A 27 -13.50 -3.05 5.40
N GLN A 28 -13.50 -2.57 4.15
CA GLN A 28 -13.21 -3.37 2.96
C GLN A 28 -11.84 -4.06 3.04
N TYR A 29 -10.80 -3.32 3.43
CA TYR A 29 -9.43 -3.81 3.52
C TYR A 29 -9.03 -4.26 4.93
N GLN A 30 -10.00 -4.44 5.82
CA GLN A 30 -9.80 -4.92 7.19
C GLN A 30 -8.64 -4.19 7.89
N VAL A 31 -8.63 -2.86 7.80
CA VAL A 31 -7.55 -2.03 8.34
C VAL A 31 -7.67 -2.02 9.86
N THR A 32 -6.82 -2.80 10.52
CA THR A 32 -6.74 -2.89 11.99
C THR A 32 -5.65 -1.99 12.58
N GLY A 33 -4.72 -1.52 11.74
CA GLY A 33 -3.61 -0.66 12.15
C GLY A 33 -3.07 0.16 10.98
N VAL A 34 -2.47 1.30 11.30
CA VAL A 34 -1.87 2.22 10.33
C VAL A 34 -0.38 2.43 10.63
N PRO A 35 0.47 2.67 9.61
CA PRO A 35 0.14 2.72 8.18
C PRO A 35 -0.11 1.32 7.58
N LYS A 36 -1.09 1.21 6.67
CA LYS A 36 -1.34 0.02 5.83
C LYS A 36 -1.33 0.45 4.36
N THR A 37 -0.58 -0.24 3.52
CA THR A 37 -0.58 -0.05 2.06
C THR A 37 -1.31 -1.23 1.43
N ILE A 38 -2.21 -0.94 0.49
CA ILE A 38 -2.85 -1.94 -0.36
C ILE A 38 -2.27 -1.82 -1.76
N VAL A 39 -1.85 -2.94 -2.33
CA VAL A 39 -1.25 -3.05 -3.67
C VAL A 39 -2.28 -3.70 -4.58
N ASN A 40 -2.70 -2.98 -5.63
CA ASN A 40 -3.70 -3.43 -6.61
C ASN A 40 -4.99 -4.04 -6.04
N GLY A 41 -5.38 -3.64 -4.82
CA GLY A 41 -6.61 -4.13 -4.17
C GLY A 41 -6.50 -5.50 -3.48
N HIS A 42 -5.35 -6.17 -3.55
CA HIS A 42 -5.18 -7.53 -2.99
C HIS A 42 -3.90 -7.70 -2.15
N GLY A 43 -2.78 -7.14 -2.58
CA GLY A 43 -1.53 -7.19 -1.81
C GLY A 43 -1.57 -6.25 -0.61
N GLU A 44 -0.96 -6.64 0.51
CA GLU A 44 -0.99 -5.84 1.74
C GLU A 44 0.40 -5.67 2.35
N ILE A 45 0.69 -4.44 2.79
CA ILE A 45 1.91 -4.13 3.54
C ILE A 45 1.50 -3.41 4.82
N LEU A 46 1.83 -4.00 5.96
CA LEU A 46 1.51 -3.46 7.28
C LEU A 46 2.73 -2.79 7.91
N GLY A 47 2.52 -1.59 8.45
CA GLY A 47 3.54 -0.83 9.16
C GLY A 47 4.57 -0.16 8.26
N ALA A 48 5.62 0.36 8.89
CA ALA A 48 6.76 0.93 8.21
C ALA A 48 7.85 -0.13 8.06
N LEU A 49 8.12 -0.55 6.83
CA LEU A 49 9.21 -1.48 6.50
C LEU A 49 10.44 -0.72 5.97
N PRO A 50 11.65 -1.30 6.07
CA PRO A 50 12.79 -0.88 5.28
C PRO A 50 12.46 -0.87 3.78
N GLU A 51 13.07 0.04 3.03
CA GLU A 51 12.72 0.27 1.62
C GLU A 51 12.84 -0.98 0.74
N ALA A 52 13.90 -1.76 0.90
CA ALA A 52 14.09 -3.01 0.15
C ALA A 52 12.94 -4.00 0.38
N GLN A 53 12.56 -4.22 1.64
CA GLN A 53 11.44 -5.11 1.98
C GLN A 53 10.11 -4.56 1.47
N TYR A 54 9.93 -3.24 1.48
CA TYR A 54 8.72 -2.62 0.95
C TYR A 54 8.58 -2.86 -0.56
N VAL A 55 9.68 -2.74 -1.32
CA VAL A 55 9.69 -3.02 -2.76
C VAL A 55 9.44 -4.49 -3.04
N GLU A 56 10.07 -5.41 -2.30
CA GLU A 56 9.83 -6.86 -2.43
C GLU A 56 8.35 -7.21 -2.23
N GLN A 57 7.70 -6.62 -1.21
CA GLN A 57 6.28 -6.86 -0.95
C GLN A 57 5.37 -6.29 -2.05
N ILE A 58 5.73 -5.14 -2.65
CA ILE A 58 4.99 -4.62 -3.81
C ILE A 58 5.07 -5.61 -4.97
N LEU A 59 6.27 -6.09 -5.29
CA LEU A 59 6.47 -7.04 -6.39
C LEU A 59 5.70 -8.35 -6.15
N ALA A 60 5.74 -8.88 -4.92
CA ALA A 60 4.94 -10.04 -4.54
C ALA A 60 3.42 -9.81 -4.70
N GLY A 61 2.95 -8.60 -4.37
CA GLY A 61 1.55 -8.22 -4.54
C GLY A 61 1.10 -8.07 -6.00
N LEU A 62 2.02 -7.83 -6.94
CA LEU A 62 1.72 -7.76 -8.38
C LEU A 62 1.49 -9.15 -8.99
N GLU A 63 2.26 -10.16 -8.55
CA GLU A 63 2.16 -11.55 -9.04
C GLU A 63 0.88 -12.26 -8.57
N ALA A 64 0.23 -11.75 -7.52
CA ALA A 64 -0.99 -12.32 -6.95
C ALA A 64 -2.29 -11.86 -7.68
N SER A 65 -2.16 -11.13 -8.80
CA SER A 65 -3.26 -10.52 -9.57
C SER A 65 -3.61 -11.30 -10.84
#